data_AF-A0A7C8V5D6-F1
#
_entry.id   AF-A0A7C8V5D6-F1
#
_cell.length_a   1.000
_cell.length_b   1.000
_cell.length_c   1.000
_cell.angle_alpha   90.00
_cell.angle_beta   90.00
_cell.angle_gamma   90.00
#
_symmetry.space_group_name_H-M   'P 1'
#
loop_
_entity.id
_entity.type
_entity.pdbx_description
1 polymer ?
#
loop_
_entity_poly.entity_id
_entity_poly.type
_entity_poly.pdbx_seq_one_letter_code
_entity_poly.pdbx_strand_id
1 'polypeptide(L)'
;MFGLNLFKIFILLSSIQVFMIPEVLCLPRSTSQPSSPRTAASSSNPALEVRGNLEKRDSWDCKGSSSCGMVKAKACIEALEAFLYSNKNIRSWDKVWGPIRHWRSYDSYNTGKCLAMYTCGDSRDYESAARAGVATIGNLIAKGRSIYDEDLGNCKRCGSVWFWGSCRVTFNYCHNNCAGT
;
A
#
# COMPACT_ATOMS: atom_id res chain seq x y z
N MET A 1 -36.58 43.77 8.77
CA MET A 1 -35.12 43.85 8.49
C MET A 1 -34.38 42.96 9.49
N PHE A 2 -34.22 41.65 9.21
CA PHE A 2 -33.56 40.69 10.11
C PHE A 2 -32.58 39.75 9.39
N GLY A 3 -32.20 40.06 8.14
CA GLY A 3 -31.37 39.18 7.30
C GLY A 3 -29.88 39.51 7.23
N LEU A 4 -29.42 40.62 7.80
CA LEU A 4 -28.03 41.08 7.63
C LEU A 4 -27.05 40.71 8.75
N ASN A 5 -27.53 40.17 9.88
CA ASN A 5 -26.68 39.88 11.04
C ASN A 5 -26.22 38.41 11.15
N LEU A 6 -26.98 37.46 10.60
CA LEU A 6 -26.58 36.04 10.63
C LEU A 6 -25.42 35.71 9.67
N PHE A 7 -25.35 36.41 8.53
CA PHE A 7 -24.27 36.20 7.55
C PHE A 7 -22.91 36.72 8.05
N LYS A 8 -22.90 37.78 8.86
CA LYS A 8 -21.67 38.30 9.50
C LYS A 8 -21.17 37.40 10.62
N ILE A 9 -22.07 36.70 11.32
CA ILE A 9 -21.71 35.73 12.36
C ILE A 9 -21.07 34.48 11.73
N PHE A 10 -21.56 34.02 10.56
CA PHE A 10 -20.98 32.88 9.87
C PHE A 10 -19.57 33.14 9.31
N ILE A 11 -19.30 34.36 8.82
CA ILE A 11 -17.95 34.73 8.32
C ILE A 11 -16.95 34.89 9.47
N LEU A 12 -17.38 35.36 10.66
CA LEU A 12 -16.49 35.42 11.82
C LEU A 12 -16.09 34.05 12.36
N LEU A 13 -17.00 33.06 12.29
CA LEU A 13 -16.74 31.68 12.76
C LEU A 13 -15.85 30.88 11.79
N SER A 14 -15.79 31.22 10.50
CA SER A 14 -14.88 30.56 9.54
C SER A 14 -13.42 31.02 9.65
N SER A 15 -13.15 32.16 10.30
CA SER A 15 -11.80 32.72 10.47
C SER A 15 -11.07 32.26 11.76
N ILE A 16 -11.72 31.49 12.64
CA ILE A 16 -11.17 31.09 13.95
C ILE A 16 -10.63 29.64 13.98
N GLN A 17 -10.62 28.92 12.85
CA GLN A 17 -10.04 27.56 12.77
C GLN A 17 -8.57 27.49 12.33
N VAL A 18 -7.85 28.62 12.22
CA VAL A 18 -6.45 28.66 11.76
C VAL A 18 -5.42 28.65 12.91
N PHE A 19 -5.83 28.68 14.18
CA PHE A 19 -4.89 28.66 15.31
C PHE A 19 -5.30 27.65 16.38
N MET A 20 -4.96 26.38 16.16
CA MET A 20 -4.69 25.41 17.23
C MET A 20 -3.67 24.39 16.71
N ILE A 21 -2.41 24.80 16.66
CA ILE A 21 -1.27 23.88 16.72
C ILE A 21 -1.03 23.66 18.21
N PRO A 22 -1.21 22.46 18.79
CA PRO A 22 -0.49 22.13 20.00
C PRO A 22 0.94 21.82 19.57
N GLU A 23 1.86 22.68 19.99
CA GLU A 23 3.28 22.36 20.09
C GLU A 23 3.45 20.98 20.73
N VAL A 24 3.92 20.02 19.95
CA VAL A 24 4.75 18.94 20.48
C VAL A 24 6.07 19.05 19.75
N LEU A 25 6.87 20.00 20.23
CA LEU A 25 8.32 20.10 20.01
C LEU A 25 8.98 18.80 20.48
N CYS A 26 9.01 17.78 19.64
CA CYS A 26 9.97 16.70 19.77
C CYS A 26 11.27 17.13 19.07
N LEU A 27 12.02 17.99 19.77
CA LEU A 27 13.47 18.10 19.56
C LEU A 27 14.09 16.69 19.56
N PRO A 28 15.12 16.43 18.75
CA PRO A 28 15.87 15.18 18.87
C PRO A 28 16.57 15.17 20.24
N ARG A 29 16.08 14.36 21.16
CA ARG A 29 16.81 14.05 22.39
C ARG A 29 17.97 13.12 22.03
N SER A 30 19.14 13.72 21.78
CA SER A 30 20.41 13.00 21.96
C SER A 30 20.55 12.58 23.43
N THR A 31 21.21 11.43 23.63
CA THR A 31 21.45 10.68 24.89
C THR A 31 20.22 9.84 25.31
N SER A 32 20.27 8.51 25.38
CA SER A 32 21.35 7.62 25.86
C SER A 32 21.32 6.24 25.18
N GLN A 33 22.47 5.87 24.65
CA GLN A 33 22.89 4.51 24.30
C GLN A 33 22.83 3.56 25.51
N PRO A 34 22.27 2.35 25.37
CA PRO A 34 22.76 1.19 26.08
C PRO A 34 23.64 0.38 25.12
N SER A 35 24.93 0.33 25.44
CA SER A 35 25.92 -0.49 24.78
C SER A 35 25.56 -1.96 24.91
N SER A 36 25.23 -2.63 23.81
CA SER A 36 25.58 -4.03 23.64
C SER A 36 25.83 -4.31 22.15
N PRO A 37 27.01 -4.81 21.78
CA PRO A 37 27.36 -5.07 20.40
C PRO A 37 26.64 -6.34 19.97
N ARG A 38 25.41 -6.22 19.46
CA ARG A 38 24.98 -7.17 18.44
C ARG A 38 25.63 -6.73 17.16
N THR A 39 26.86 -7.21 17.00
CA THR A 39 27.57 -7.43 15.74
C THR A 39 26.55 -7.45 14.62
N ALA A 40 26.50 -6.37 13.85
CA ALA A 40 25.92 -6.39 12.53
C ALA A 40 26.74 -7.43 11.77
N ALA A 41 26.31 -8.69 11.85
CA ALA A 41 26.76 -9.71 10.93
C ALA A 41 26.33 -9.16 9.57
N SER A 42 27.27 -8.58 8.83
CA SER A 42 27.10 -8.33 7.41
C SER A 42 26.83 -9.70 6.80
N SER A 43 25.56 -10.04 6.67
CA SER A 43 25.14 -11.25 6.01
C SER A 43 25.58 -11.08 4.56
N SER A 44 26.66 -11.75 4.20
CA SER A 44 27.23 -11.83 2.85
C SER A 44 26.34 -12.68 1.93
N ASN A 45 25.02 -12.62 2.12
CA ASN A 45 24.07 -13.24 1.22
C ASN A 45 23.51 -12.15 0.30
N PRO A 46 23.95 -12.10 -0.97
CA PRO A 46 23.50 -11.08 -1.92
C PRO A 46 21.97 -11.08 -2.09
N ALA A 47 21.27 -12.20 -1.83
CA ALA A 47 19.81 -12.24 -1.83
C ALA A 47 19.18 -11.44 -0.67
N LEU A 48 19.83 -11.41 0.51
CA LEU A 48 19.38 -10.61 1.66
C LEU A 48 19.66 -9.12 1.43
N GLU A 49 20.79 -8.77 0.81
CA GLU A 49 21.11 -7.39 0.47
C GLU A 49 20.17 -6.84 -0.62
N VAL A 50 19.87 -7.64 -1.64
CA VAL A 50 18.89 -7.30 -2.68
C VAL A 50 17.49 -7.13 -2.09
N ARG A 51 17.05 -8.03 -1.18
CA ARG A 51 15.77 -7.85 -0.48
C ARG A 51 15.78 -6.61 0.42
N GLY A 52 16.85 -6.37 1.19
CA GLY A 52 16.97 -5.19 2.04
C GLY A 52 16.92 -3.87 1.27
N ASN A 53 17.46 -3.83 0.05
CA ASN A 53 17.35 -2.66 -0.82
C ASN A 53 15.94 -2.48 -1.41
N LEU A 54 15.20 -3.57 -1.64
CA LEU A 54 13.81 -3.51 -2.07
C LEU A 54 12.87 -3.13 -0.92
N GLU A 55 13.13 -3.60 0.30
CA GLU A 55 12.36 -3.26 1.50
C GLU A 55 12.37 -1.77 1.81
N LYS A 56 13.48 -1.08 1.55
CA LYS A 56 13.55 0.40 1.65
C LYS A 56 12.58 1.12 0.72
N ARG A 57 12.08 0.45 -0.31
CA ARG A 57 11.09 0.98 -1.27
C ARG A 57 9.66 0.57 -0.89
N ASP A 58 9.51 -0.39 0.01
CA ASP A 58 8.20 -0.80 0.51
C ASP A 58 7.54 0.42 1.14
N SER A 59 6.27 0.62 0.81
CA SER A 59 5.51 1.80 1.21
C SER A 59 4.17 1.33 1.76
N TRP A 60 3.86 1.71 2.98
CA TRP A 60 2.56 1.47 3.59
C TRP A 60 1.93 2.80 3.80
N ASP A 61 0.78 2.99 3.16
CA ASP A 61 0.19 4.30 3.13
C ASP A 61 -1.11 4.33 3.93
N CYS A 62 -1.04 5.02 5.07
CA CYS A 62 -2.22 5.44 5.79
C CYS A 62 -2.63 6.90 5.47
N LYS A 63 -1.84 7.66 4.69
CA LYS A 63 -1.97 9.14 4.60
C LYS A 63 -1.82 9.80 3.21
N GLY A 64 -1.24 9.14 2.20
CA GLY A 64 -0.74 9.72 0.95
C GLY A 64 -1.70 9.64 -0.24
N SER A 65 -2.80 8.92 -0.11
CA SER A 65 -4.03 9.22 -0.83
C SER A 65 -5.11 9.49 0.21
N SER A 66 -5.71 10.69 0.16
CA SER A 66 -6.87 11.07 1.00
C SER A 66 -8.00 10.04 0.96
N SER A 67 -8.02 9.20 -0.07
CA SER A 67 -9.04 8.16 -0.28
C SER A 67 -8.66 6.79 0.30
N CYS A 68 -7.39 6.51 0.60
CA CYS A 68 -6.97 5.23 1.19
C CYS A 68 -7.50 5.03 2.61
N GLY A 69 -7.77 6.11 3.35
CA GLY A 69 -8.47 6.07 4.64
C GLY A 69 -9.90 5.55 4.55
N MET A 70 -10.53 5.55 3.36
CA MET A 70 -11.89 5.05 3.14
C MET A 70 -11.93 3.59 2.68
N VAL A 71 -10.82 3.07 2.16
CA VAL A 71 -10.74 1.71 1.62
C VAL A 71 -10.96 0.68 2.74
N LYS A 72 -11.69 -0.40 2.44
CA LYS A 72 -11.93 -1.48 3.41
C LYS A 72 -10.94 -2.63 3.17
N ALA A 73 -10.27 -3.07 4.24
CA ALA A 73 -9.29 -4.17 4.17
C ALA A 73 -9.88 -5.44 3.53
N LYS A 74 -11.13 -5.79 3.88
CA LYS A 74 -11.86 -6.93 3.30
C LYS A 74 -11.90 -6.88 1.77
N ALA A 75 -12.24 -5.73 1.18
CA ALA A 75 -12.32 -5.62 -0.27
C ALA A 75 -10.95 -5.76 -0.93
N CYS A 76 -9.89 -5.25 -0.30
CA CYS A 76 -8.55 -5.44 -0.81
C CYS A 76 -8.11 -6.93 -0.76
N ILE A 77 -8.47 -7.68 0.29
CA ILE A 77 -8.18 -9.11 0.39
C ILE A 77 -8.93 -9.87 -0.69
N GLU A 78 -10.22 -9.58 -0.86
CA GLU A 78 -11.04 -10.21 -1.91
C GLU A 78 -10.55 -9.85 -3.32
N ALA A 79 -9.96 -8.67 -3.52
CA ALA A 79 -9.32 -8.27 -4.77
C ALA A 79 -8.00 -9.03 -4.99
N LEU A 80 -7.21 -9.24 -3.94
CA LEU A 80 -5.98 -10.04 -4.00
C LEU A 80 -6.28 -11.51 -4.30
N GLU A 81 -7.24 -12.10 -3.60
CA GLU A 81 -7.61 -13.52 -3.76
C GLU A 81 -8.21 -13.80 -5.14
N ALA A 82 -8.81 -12.79 -5.79
CA ALA A 82 -9.24 -12.88 -7.18
C ALA A 82 -8.09 -13.18 -8.16
N PHE A 83 -6.81 -13.03 -7.77
CA PHE A 83 -5.68 -13.45 -8.59
C PHE A 83 -5.77 -14.95 -8.92
N LEU A 84 -6.16 -15.79 -7.95
CA LEU A 84 -6.40 -17.23 -8.15
C LEU A 84 -7.66 -17.49 -8.98
N TYR A 85 -8.73 -16.73 -8.75
CA TYR A 85 -10.03 -16.98 -9.37
C TYR A 85 -10.17 -16.42 -10.78
N SER A 86 -9.29 -15.50 -11.17
CA SER A 86 -9.31 -14.82 -12.47
C SER A 86 -9.14 -15.76 -13.67
N ASN A 87 -8.62 -16.96 -13.43
CA ASN A 87 -8.59 -18.04 -14.41
C ASN A 87 -8.81 -19.34 -13.65
N LYS A 88 -9.92 -20.04 -13.91
CA LYS A 88 -10.29 -21.31 -13.23
C LYS A 88 -9.25 -22.43 -13.39
N ASN A 89 -8.25 -22.24 -14.23
CA ASN A 89 -7.17 -23.19 -14.51
C ASN A 89 -5.81 -22.78 -13.92
N ILE A 90 -5.74 -21.66 -13.18
CA ILE A 90 -4.49 -21.19 -12.59
C ILE A 90 -4.26 -21.84 -11.22
N ARG A 91 -3.03 -22.32 -11.01
CA ARG A 91 -2.53 -22.90 -9.76
C ARG A 91 -1.61 -21.92 -9.04
N SER A 92 -1.40 -22.12 -7.75
CA SER A 92 -0.56 -21.22 -6.93
C SER A 92 0.90 -21.16 -7.41
N TRP A 93 1.40 -22.20 -8.07
CA TRP A 93 2.76 -22.26 -8.63
C TRP A 93 2.87 -21.76 -10.07
N ASP A 94 1.76 -21.35 -10.69
CA ASP A 94 1.80 -20.83 -12.05
C ASP A 94 2.53 -19.49 -12.10
N LYS A 95 3.39 -19.38 -13.12
CA LYS A 95 4.23 -18.20 -13.35
C LYS A 95 3.42 -17.08 -13.99
N VAL A 96 3.64 -15.87 -13.50
CA VAL A 96 2.99 -14.66 -13.98
C VAL A 96 3.97 -13.83 -14.80
N TRP A 97 3.68 -13.73 -16.10
CA TRP A 97 4.56 -13.09 -17.08
C TRP A 97 4.19 -11.64 -17.41
N GLY A 98 3.16 -11.10 -16.77
CA GLY A 98 2.64 -9.77 -17.07
C GLY A 98 1.83 -9.19 -15.92
N PRO A 99 1.27 -7.98 -16.10
CA PRO A 99 0.50 -7.33 -15.05
C PRO A 99 -0.76 -8.13 -14.71
N ILE A 100 -1.10 -8.16 -13.42
CA ILE A 100 -2.39 -8.64 -12.94
C ILE A 100 -3.05 -7.50 -12.19
N ARG A 101 -4.34 -7.25 -12.47
CA ARG A 101 -5.14 -6.22 -11.82
C ARG A 101 -6.51 -6.79 -11.48
N HIS A 102 -6.91 -6.67 -10.23
CA HIS A 102 -8.24 -7.05 -9.76
C HIS A 102 -8.76 -6.01 -8.79
N TRP A 103 -10.06 -5.75 -8.81
CA TRP A 103 -10.66 -4.79 -7.89
C TRP A 103 -11.94 -5.32 -7.28
N ARG A 104 -12.24 -4.82 -6.08
CA ARG A 104 -13.49 -5.08 -5.37
C ARG A 104 -14.06 -3.80 -4.81
N SER A 105 -15.34 -3.60 -5.07
CA SER A 105 -16.10 -2.51 -4.46
C SER A 105 -16.25 -2.76 -2.96
N TYR A 106 -16.26 -1.69 -2.17
CA TYR A 106 -16.53 -1.76 -0.73
C TYR A 106 -17.66 -0.85 -0.27
N ASP A 107 -18.24 -0.08 -1.17
CA ASP A 107 -19.39 0.79 -0.91
C ASP A 107 -20.66 0.26 -1.59
N SER A 108 -21.81 0.69 -1.11
CA SER A 108 -23.12 0.34 -1.67
C SER A 108 -23.35 0.90 -3.07
N TYR A 109 -22.62 1.95 -3.43
CA TYR A 109 -22.74 2.64 -4.72
C TYR A 109 -21.79 2.08 -5.80
N ASN A 110 -20.95 1.10 -5.47
CA ASN A 110 -19.92 0.52 -6.35
C ASN A 110 -18.93 1.56 -6.93
N THR A 111 -18.73 2.66 -6.22
CA THR A 111 -17.85 3.76 -6.67
C THR A 111 -16.46 3.66 -6.07
N GLY A 112 -16.36 3.29 -4.79
CA GLY A 112 -15.12 3.07 -4.06
C GLY A 112 -14.69 1.62 -4.18
N LYS A 113 -13.51 1.41 -4.75
CA LYS A 113 -12.92 0.09 -4.97
C LYS A 113 -11.53 0.02 -4.38
N CYS A 114 -11.19 -1.14 -3.83
CA CYS A 114 -9.80 -1.50 -3.63
C CYS A 114 -9.29 -2.22 -4.87
N LEU A 115 -8.13 -1.79 -5.35
CA LEU A 115 -7.45 -2.33 -6.53
C LEU A 115 -6.16 -3.02 -6.08
N ALA A 116 -6.12 -4.33 -6.26
CA ALA A 116 -4.94 -5.16 -6.09
C ALA A 116 -4.21 -5.33 -7.42
N MET A 117 -2.90 -5.07 -7.42
CA MET A 117 -2.09 -5.06 -8.63
C MET A 117 -0.77 -5.80 -8.42
N TYR A 118 -0.37 -6.60 -9.40
CA TYR A 118 1.02 -6.95 -9.63
C TYR A 118 1.50 -6.16 -10.84
N THR A 119 2.54 -5.35 -10.65
CA THR A 119 3.13 -4.55 -11.74
C THR A 119 4.64 -4.45 -11.59
N CYS A 120 5.33 -4.36 -12.71
CA CYS A 120 6.73 -3.98 -12.81
C CYS A 120 6.83 -2.68 -13.62
N GLY A 121 7.81 -1.83 -13.27
CA GLY A 121 8.09 -0.58 -13.99
C GLY A 121 8.80 -0.78 -15.33
N ASP A 122 9.55 -1.88 -15.47
CA ASP A 122 10.15 -2.34 -16.73
C ASP A 122 9.48 -3.65 -17.16
N SER A 123 9.15 -3.79 -18.45
CA SER A 123 8.53 -5.00 -19.00
C SER A 123 9.44 -6.23 -18.89
N ARG A 124 10.76 -6.05 -18.95
CA ARG A 124 11.78 -7.12 -18.82
C ARG A 124 11.82 -7.72 -17.42
N ASP A 125 11.38 -6.95 -16.42
CA ASP A 125 11.34 -7.43 -15.04
C ASP A 125 10.23 -8.46 -14.82
N TYR A 126 9.13 -8.42 -15.59
CA TYR A 126 8.13 -9.49 -15.54
C TYR A 126 8.72 -10.82 -16.00
N GLU A 127 9.46 -10.80 -17.11
CA GLU A 127 10.06 -12.00 -17.67
C GLU A 127 11.13 -12.56 -16.73
N SER A 128 12.01 -11.70 -16.21
CA SER A 128 13.06 -12.13 -15.28
C SER A 128 12.49 -12.67 -13.96
N ALA A 129 11.44 -12.05 -13.41
CA ALA A 129 10.77 -12.50 -12.21
C ALA A 129 10.07 -13.87 -12.40
N ALA A 130 9.42 -14.08 -13.54
CA ALA A 130 8.77 -15.34 -13.87
C ALA A 130 9.80 -16.46 -14.12
N ARG A 131 10.89 -16.17 -14.84
CA ARG A 131 11.99 -17.13 -15.05
C ARG A 131 12.63 -17.54 -13.74
N ALA A 132 12.92 -16.58 -12.86
CA ALA A 132 13.46 -16.81 -11.51
C ALA A 132 12.49 -17.55 -10.56
N GLY A 133 11.22 -17.71 -10.94
CA GLY A 133 10.22 -18.41 -10.11
C GLY A 133 9.71 -17.59 -8.93
N VAL A 134 10.02 -16.29 -8.87
CA VAL A 134 9.54 -15.39 -7.81
C VAL A 134 8.18 -14.78 -8.15
N ALA A 135 7.82 -14.65 -9.44
CA ALA A 135 6.49 -14.21 -9.86
C ALA A 135 5.54 -15.41 -10.04
N THR A 136 5.16 -16.06 -8.94
CA THR A 136 4.11 -17.08 -8.92
C THR A 136 2.87 -16.54 -8.22
N ILE A 137 1.68 -17.04 -8.57
CA ILE A 137 0.41 -16.58 -7.99
C ILE A 137 0.42 -16.67 -6.46
N GLY A 138 0.92 -17.77 -5.90
CA GLY A 138 1.04 -17.97 -4.46
C GLY A 138 1.99 -16.95 -3.82
N ASN A 139 3.12 -16.66 -4.45
CA ASN A 139 4.05 -15.65 -3.92
C ASN A 139 3.47 -14.23 -4.02
N LEU A 140 2.78 -13.89 -5.12
CA LEU A 140 2.10 -12.60 -5.26
C LEU A 140 1.04 -12.41 -4.16
N ILE A 141 0.28 -13.46 -3.82
CA ILE A 141 -0.67 -13.44 -2.70
C ILE A 141 0.05 -13.29 -1.37
N ALA A 142 1.15 -14.00 -1.14
CA ALA A 142 1.93 -13.85 0.09
C ALA A 142 2.46 -12.41 0.25
N LYS A 143 2.96 -11.80 -0.82
CA LYS A 143 3.42 -10.39 -0.83
C LYS A 143 2.27 -9.39 -0.66
N GLY A 144 1.09 -9.68 -1.22
CA GLY A 144 -0.10 -8.88 -0.97
C GLY A 144 -0.57 -8.96 0.47
N ARG A 145 -0.52 -10.16 1.08
CA ARG A 145 -0.90 -10.37 2.48
C ARG A 145 0.02 -9.63 3.46
N SER A 146 1.31 -9.57 3.19
CA SER A 146 2.25 -8.81 4.03
C SER A 146 1.93 -7.31 4.11
N ILE A 147 1.23 -6.74 3.11
CA ILE A 147 0.75 -5.36 3.19
C ILE A 147 -0.22 -5.19 4.38
N TYR A 148 -1.04 -6.19 4.73
CA TYR A 148 -1.96 -6.16 5.88
C TYR A 148 -1.33 -6.55 7.21
N ASP A 149 -0.43 -7.53 7.20
CA ASP A 149 -0.01 -8.23 8.42
C ASP A 149 0.93 -7.40 9.31
N GLU A 150 1.82 -6.63 8.70
CA GLU A 150 2.60 -5.63 9.43
C GLU A 150 1.62 -4.62 10.09
N ASP A 151 1.83 -4.12 11.30
CA ASP A 151 0.97 -3.13 12.01
C ASP A 151 -0.53 -3.45 12.26
N LEU A 152 -0.93 -4.72 12.39
CA LEU A 152 -2.25 -5.13 12.96
C LEU A 152 -3.49 -4.48 12.30
N GLY A 153 -3.41 -4.06 11.03
CA GLY A 153 -4.54 -3.55 10.25
C GLY A 153 -4.99 -2.11 10.54
N ASN A 154 -4.28 -1.32 11.38
CA ASN A 154 -4.68 0.06 11.68
C ASN A 154 -4.42 1.04 10.52
N CYS A 155 -3.38 0.77 9.73
CA CYS A 155 -2.79 1.74 8.80
C CYS A 155 -2.70 1.24 7.35
N LYS A 156 -3.34 0.10 7.04
CA LYS A 156 -2.95 -0.74 5.89
C LYS A 156 -4.11 -1.15 4.99
N ARG A 157 -4.45 -0.22 4.10
CA ARG A 157 -5.45 -0.42 3.06
C ARG A 157 -4.90 -0.16 1.67
N CYS A 158 -3.83 0.62 1.60
CA CYS A 158 -3.04 0.86 0.41
C CYS A 158 -1.57 0.69 0.75
N GLY A 159 -0.78 0.32 -0.24
CA GLY A 159 0.65 0.11 -0.06
C GLY A 159 1.26 -0.65 -1.21
N SER A 160 2.57 -0.75 -1.22
CA SER A 160 3.33 -1.50 -2.21
C SER A 160 4.46 -2.26 -1.54
N VAL A 161 4.62 -3.53 -1.93
CA VAL A 161 5.73 -4.38 -1.52
C VAL A 161 6.51 -4.77 -2.76
N TRP A 162 7.77 -4.34 -2.81
CA TRP A 162 8.72 -4.61 -3.88
C TRP A 162 9.49 -5.88 -3.58
N PHE A 163 9.64 -6.74 -4.60
CA PHE A 163 10.24 -8.06 -4.36
C PHE A 163 11.15 -8.55 -5.48
N TRP A 164 11.22 -7.85 -6.61
CA TRP A 164 12.14 -8.19 -7.69
C TRP A 164 12.34 -7.02 -8.65
N GLY A 165 13.56 -6.50 -8.83
CA GLY A 165 13.80 -5.39 -9.77
C GLY A 165 12.85 -4.19 -9.55
N SER A 166 12.03 -3.88 -10.56
CA SER A 166 10.94 -2.90 -10.49
C SER A 166 9.55 -3.49 -10.21
N CYS A 167 9.46 -4.77 -9.91
CA CYS A 167 8.22 -5.48 -9.61
C CYS A 167 7.76 -5.29 -8.17
N ARG A 168 6.45 -5.07 -8.03
CA ARG A 168 5.76 -4.89 -6.76
C ARG A 168 4.33 -5.43 -6.80
N VAL A 169 3.84 -5.82 -5.63
CA VAL A 169 2.41 -5.98 -5.37
C VAL A 169 1.90 -4.72 -4.69
N THR A 170 0.78 -4.19 -5.15
CA THR A 170 0.22 -2.91 -4.68
C THR A 170 -1.26 -3.07 -4.34
N PHE A 171 -1.69 -2.47 -3.23
CA PHE A 171 -3.09 -2.07 -3.02
C PHE A 171 -3.22 -0.57 -3.22
N ASN A 172 -4.25 -0.18 -3.97
CA ASN A 172 -4.58 1.21 -4.19
C ASN A 172 -6.08 1.45 -4.14
N TYR A 173 -6.47 2.69 -3.87
CA TYR A 173 -7.83 3.15 -4.09
C TYR A 173 -8.07 3.36 -5.59
N CYS A 174 -9.27 3.04 -6.04
CA CYS A 174 -9.75 3.42 -7.35
C CYS A 174 -11.23 3.83 -7.29
N HIS A 175 -11.59 4.84 -8.10
CA HIS A 175 -12.95 5.32 -8.23
C HIS A 175 -13.56 4.87 -9.57
N ASN A 176 -14.78 4.32 -9.55
CA ASN A 176 -15.54 3.88 -10.72
C ASN A 176 -14.83 2.82 -11.58
N ASN A 177 -14.02 3.21 -12.57
CA ASN A 177 -13.39 2.27 -13.49
C ASN A 177 -11.95 1.97 -13.07
N CYS A 178 -11.71 0.72 -12.66
CA CYS A 178 -10.42 0.25 -12.16
C CYS A 178 -9.72 -0.73 -13.09
N ALA A 179 -10.30 -0.98 -14.27
CA ALA A 179 -9.66 -1.78 -15.31
C ALA A 179 -8.30 -1.19 -15.68
N GLY A 180 -8.23 0.15 -15.73
CA GLY A 180 -7.08 0.89 -16.20
C GLY A 180 -6.77 0.60 -17.67
N THR A 181 -6.59 1.65 -18.45
CA THR A 181 -5.82 1.61 -19.69
C THR A 181 -4.42 1.11 -19.45
#